data_AF-A0A7G4RJH3-F1
#
_entry.id   AF-A0A7G4RJH3-F1
#
_cell.length_a   1.000
_cell.length_b   1.000
_cell.length_c   1.000
_cell.angle_alpha   90.00
_cell.angle_beta   90.00
_cell.angle_gamma   90.00
#
_symmetry.space_group_name_H-M   'P 1'
#
loop_
_entity.id
_entity.type
_entity.pdbx_description
1 polymer ?
#
loop_
_entity_poly.entity_id
_entity_poly.type
_entity_poly.pdbx_seq_one_letter_code
_entity_poly.pdbx_strand_id
1 'polypeptide(L)'
;MNKSQIGWCVHFLAYYLCWIACFYFAAQNNVLLGTIIGLLIIAVQIAWQSINRLPYLNALYFALLIGVIGSLTDTIWLHQNYIYFKANPFSFYFTAPWMICIWLSFGLNLIILNEKFTRYYLIWFLLILFMMPFAYKIGETCNIVVIEKSYPFYFFVGITWAFLLPASFYLYHYLNKPNIVNP
;
A
#
# COMPACT_ATOMS: atom_id res chain seq x y z
N MET A 1 11.58 -11.15 -23.86
CA MET A 1 11.50 -11.03 -22.39
C MET A 1 10.75 -12.24 -21.85
N ASN A 2 11.21 -12.82 -20.74
CA ASN A 2 10.49 -13.89 -20.05
C ASN A 2 9.14 -13.36 -19.51
N LYS A 3 8.09 -14.18 -19.44
CA LYS A 3 6.78 -13.83 -18.85
C LYS A 3 6.91 -13.18 -17.47
N SER A 4 7.88 -13.64 -16.67
CA SER A 4 8.20 -13.05 -15.37
C SER A 4 8.75 -11.61 -15.47
N GLN A 5 9.59 -11.29 -16.46
CA GLN A 5 10.10 -9.94 -16.67
C GLN A 5 9.02 -8.99 -17.18
N ILE A 6 8.13 -9.47 -18.05
CA ILE A 6 6.97 -8.69 -18.52
C ILE A 6 6.03 -8.43 -17.33
N GLY A 7 5.76 -9.45 -16.51
CA GLY A 7 5.01 -9.30 -15.27
C GLY A 7 5.61 -8.26 -14.33
N TRP A 8 6.93 -8.25 -14.16
CA TRP A 8 7.61 -7.23 -13.37
C TRP A 8 7.25 -5.81 -13.84
N CYS A 9 7.37 -5.54 -15.15
CA CYS A 9 7.00 -4.24 -15.72
C CYS A 9 5.51 -3.92 -15.54
N VAL A 10 4.63 -4.89 -15.78
CA VAL A 10 3.17 -4.72 -15.62
C VAL A 10 2.83 -4.32 -14.19
N HIS A 11 3.37 -5.02 -13.18
CA HIS A 11 3.09 -4.74 -11.78
C HIS A 11 3.68 -3.41 -11.31
N PHE A 12 4.90 -3.10 -11.72
CA PHE A 12 5.54 -1.82 -11.44
C PHE A 12 4.73 -0.65 -12.01
N LEU A 13 4.38 -0.70 -13.29
CA LEU A 13 3.58 0.34 -13.95
C LEU A 13 2.18 0.44 -13.34
N ALA A 14 1.52 -0.70 -13.10
CA ALA A 14 0.20 -0.72 -12.49
C ALA A 14 0.19 -0.04 -11.11
N TYR A 15 1.20 -0.27 -10.28
CA TYR A 15 1.31 0.38 -8.97
C TYR A 15 1.36 1.92 -9.09
N TYR A 16 2.22 2.45 -9.95
CA TYR A 16 2.32 3.90 -10.13
C TYR A 16 1.10 4.49 -10.84
N LEU A 17 0.49 3.77 -11.78
CA LEU A 17 -0.78 4.17 -12.40
C LEU A 17 -1.92 4.21 -11.37
N CYS A 18 -1.96 3.26 -10.42
CA CYS A 18 -2.91 3.27 -9.32
C CYS A 18 -2.73 4.53 -8.47
N TRP A 19 -1.50 4.81 -8.05
CA TRP A 19 -1.14 6.04 -7.32
C TRP A 19 -1.60 7.30 -8.06
N ILE A 20 -1.18 7.46 -9.31
CA ILE A 20 -1.48 8.64 -10.12
C ILE A 20 -2.99 8.81 -10.30
N ALA A 21 -3.71 7.72 -10.63
CA ALA A 21 -5.15 7.77 -10.81
C ALA A 21 -5.87 8.15 -9.51
N CYS A 22 -5.56 7.50 -8.39
CA CYS A 22 -6.15 7.82 -7.10
C CYS A 22 -5.87 9.27 -6.72
N PHE A 23 -4.64 9.76 -6.91
CA PHE A 23 -4.26 11.14 -6.61
C PHE A 23 -5.00 12.14 -7.48
N TYR A 24 -5.02 11.90 -8.79
CA TYR A 24 -5.65 12.80 -9.77
C TYR A 24 -7.14 12.99 -9.49
N PHE A 25 -7.87 11.91 -9.22
CA PHE A 25 -9.31 11.99 -8.96
C PHE A 25 -9.63 12.48 -7.54
N ALA A 26 -8.82 12.12 -6.54
CA ALA A 26 -8.95 12.69 -5.20
C ALA A 26 -8.73 14.21 -5.20
N ALA A 27 -7.73 14.70 -5.95
CA ALA A 27 -7.43 16.13 -6.06
C ALA A 27 -8.61 16.92 -6.68
N GLN A 28 -9.41 16.28 -7.52
CA GLN A 28 -10.63 16.84 -8.11
C GLN A 28 -11.88 16.67 -7.26
N ASN A 29 -11.77 16.19 -6.01
CA ASN A 29 -12.92 15.86 -5.15
C ASN A 29 -13.84 14.78 -5.74
N ASN A 30 -13.37 13.96 -6.68
CA ASN A 30 -14.17 12.84 -7.20
C ASN A 30 -14.05 11.63 -6.26
N VAL A 31 -15.11 11.45 -5.45
CA VAL A 31 -15.18 10.49 -4.35
C VAL A 31 -15.00 9.04 -4.78
N LEU A 32 -15.49 8.66 -5.97
CA LEU A 32 -15.57 7.25 -6.38
C LEU A 32 -14.59 6.89 -7.48
N LEU A 33 -14.28 7.80 -8.40
CA LEU A 33 -13.59 7.44 -9.64
C LEU A 33 -12.14 6.97 -9.38
N GLY A 34 -11.43 7.58 -8.43
CA GLY A 34 -10.09 7.13 -8.02
C GLY A 34 -10.11 5.71 -7.47
N THR A 35 -11.13 5.37 -6.67
CA THR A 35 -11.34 4.03 -6.11
C THR A 35 -11.69 3.01 -7.18
N ILE A 36 -12.62 3.33 -8.07
CA ILE A 36 -13.04 2.44 -9.16
C ILE A 36 -11.85 2.10 -10.05
N ILE A 37 -11.07 3.11 -10.45
CA ILE A 37 -9.90 2.90 -11.30
C ILE A 37 -8.80 2.14 -10.55
N GLY A 38 -8.55 2.46 -9.28
CA GLY A 38 -7.60 1.71 -8.45
C GLY A 38 -7.94 0.22 -8.34
N LEU A 39 -9.21 -0.11 -8.11
CA LEU A 39 -9.69 -1.49 -8.08
C LEU A 39 -9.56 -2.19 -9.44
N LEU A 40 -9.87 -1.50 -10.55
CA LEU A 40 -9.66 -2.04 -11.89
C LEU A 40 -8.18 -2.35 -12.15
N ILE A 41 -7.27 -1.47 -11.73
CA ILE A 41 -5.82 -1.69 -11.88
C ILE A 41 -5.36 -2.89 -11.04
N ILE A 42 -5.83 -3.00 -9.80
CA ILE A 42 -5.57 -4.18 -8.94
C ILE A 42 -6.11 -5.46 -9.59
N ALA A 43 -7.31 -5.41 -10.16
CA ALA A 43 -7.89 -6.55 -10.87
C ALA A 43 -7.02 -6.95 -12.08
N VAL A 44 -6.47 -6.00 -12.83
CA VAL A 44 -5.51 -6.26 -13.92
C VAL A 44 -4.23 -6.92 -13.40
N GLN A 45 -3.67 -6.44 -12.27
CA GLN A 45 -2.50 -7.06 -11.63
C GLN A 45 -2.76 -8.53 -11.29
N ILE A 46 -3.90 -8.83 -10.66
CA ILE A 46 -4.28 -10.20 -10.28
C ILE A 46 -4.56 -11.07 -11.51
N ALA A 47 -5.32 -10.53 -12.48
CA ALA A 47 -5.66 -11.22 -13.72
C ALA A 47 -4.39 -11.59 -14.51
N TRP A 48 -3.41 -10.69 -14.60
CA TRP A 48 -2.13 -10.98 -15.25
C TRP A 48 -1.44 -12.20 -14.64
N GLN A 49 -1.33 -12.27 -13.31
CA GLN A 49 -0.71 -13.41 -12.63
C GLN A 49 -1.50 -14.70 -12.84
N SER A 50 -2.83 -14.63 -12.70
CA SER A 50 -3.72 -15.77 -12.86
C SER A 50 -3.65 -16.36 -14.28
N ILE A 51 -3.77 -15.53 -15.31
CA ILE A 51 -3.70 -15.95 -16.73
C ILE A 51 -2.35 -16.59 -17.06
N ASN A 52 -1.26 -16.06 -16.49
CA ASN A 52 0.09 -16.58 -16.71
C ASN A 52 0.47 -17.73 -15.76
N ARG A 53 -0.46 -18.21 -14.90
CA ARG A 53 -0.24 -19.27 -13.91
C ARG A 53 0.95 -18.98 -12.97
N LEU A 54 1.13 -17.72 -12.62
CA LEU A 54 2.14 -17.27 -11.68
C LEU A 54 1.56 -17.21 -10.25
N PRO A 55 2.37 -17.45 -9.20
CA PRO A 55 1.88 -17.41 -7.83
C PRO A 55 1.43 -16.00 -7.44
N TYR A 56 0.18 -15.85 -7.00
CA TYR A 56 -0.39 -14.55 -6.61
C TYR A 56 -1.16 -14.57 -5.28
N LEU A 57 -1.57 -15.74 -4.78
CA LEU A 57 -2.40 -15.83 -3.57
C LEU A 57 -1.68 -15.28 -2.34
N ASN A 58 -0.40 -15.61 -2.14
CA ASN A 58 0.37 -15.06 -1.03
C ASN A 58 0.49 -13.54 -1.12
N ALA A 59 0.69 -13.01 -2.33
CA ALA A 59 0.72 -11.57 -2.56
C ALA A 59 -0.63 -10.91 -2.28
N LEU A 60 -1.73 -11.57 -2.67
CA LEU A 60 -3.09 -11.10 -2.42
C LEU A 60 -3.40 -11.09 -0.91
N TYR A 61 -3.07 -12.15 -0.19
CA TYR A 61 -3.27 -12.20 1.26
C TYR A 61 -2.45 -11.13 1.98
N PHE A 62 -1.19 -10.92 1.55
CA PHE A 62 -0.37 -9.85 2.09
C PHE A 62 -0.93 -8.46 1.75
N ALA A 63 -1.44 -8.27 0.53
CA ALA A 63 -2.08 -7.03 0.12
C ALA A 63 -3.32 -6.73 0.97
N LEU A 64 -4.17 -7.72 1.21
CA LEU A 64 -5.33 -7.58 2.10
C LEU A 64 -4.89 -7.24 3.54
N LEU A 65 -3.86 -7.90 4.06
CA LEU A 65 -3.30 -7.60 5.38
C LEU A 65 -2.84 -6.14 5.49
N ILE A 66 -2.01 -5.68 4.54
CA ILE A 66 -1.52 -4.29 4.52
C ILE A 66 -2.63 -3.29 4.22
N GLY A 67 -3.61 -3.65 3.39
CA GLY A 67 -4.82 -2.86 3.17
C GLY A 67 -5.58 -2.61 4.47
N VAL A 68 -5.78 -3.65 5.28
CA VAL A 68 -6.43 -3.54 6.58
C VAL A 68 -5.58 -2.73 7.54
N ILE A 69 -4.31 -3.10 7.76
CA ILE A 69 -3.41 -2.39 8.68
C ILE A 69 -3.33 -0.91 8.31
N GLY A 70 -3.10 -0.62 7.03
CA GLY A 70 -2.99 0.75 6.54
C GLY A 70 -4.28 1.54 6.68
N SER A 71 -5.43 0.92 6.36
CA SER A 71 -6.71 1.58 6.57
C SER A 71 -6.98 1.93 8.03
N LEU A 72 -6.58 1.06 8.96
CA LEU A 72 -6.72 1.28 10.40
C LEU A 72 -5.77 2.37 10.89
N THR A 73 -4.50 2.35 10.51
CA THR A 73 -3.54 3.40 10.90
C THR A 73 -3.97 4.76 10.40
N ASP A 74 -4.40 4.85 9.15
CA ASP A 74 -4.85 6.09 8.54
C ASP A 74 -6.12 6.61 9.21
N THR A 75 -7.03 5.70 9.56
CA THR A 75 -8.24 6.03 10.33
C THR A 75 -7.90 6.55 11.73
N ILE A 76 -6.90 5.98 12.42
CA ILE A 76 -6.45 6.48 13.73
C ILE A 76 -5.95 7.93 13.61
N TRP A 77 -5.13 8.26 12.61
CA TRP A 77 -4.64 9.62 12.40
C TRP A 77 -5.74 10.60 12.00
N LEU A 78 -6.71 10.14 11.22
CA LEU A 78 -7.91 10.90 10.88
C LEU A 78 -8.72 11.25 12.14
N HIS A 79 -8.99 10.29 13.04
CA HIS A 79 -9.69 10.52 14.31
C HIS A 79 -8.93 11.43 15.27
N GLN A 80 -7.59 11.41 15.24
CA GLN A 80 -6.74 12.29 16.04
C GLN A 80 -6.63 13.73 15.47
N ASN A 81 -7.29 13.99 14.34
CA ASN A 81 -7.20 15.24 13.57
C ASN A 81 -5.75 15.56 13.19
N TYR A 82 -4.98 14.54 12.79
CA TYR A 82 -3.62 14.72 12.28
C TYR A 82 -3.65 14.96 10.78
N ILE A 83 -4.55 14.26 10.08
CA ILE A 83 -4.74 14.34 8.64
C ILE A 83 -6.21 14.34 8.26
N TYR A 84 -6.51 14.87 7.08
CA TYR A 84 -7.79 14.69 6.39
C TYR A 84 -7.56 14.28 4.95
N PHE A 85 -8.32 13.28 4.50
CA PHE A 85 -8.29 12.84 3.10
C PHE A 85 -9.34 13.58 2.28
N LYS A 86 -8.91 14.15 1.16
CA LYS A 86 -9.80 14.71 0.16
C LYS A 86 -10.59 13.59 -0.53
N ALA A 87 -11.78 13.92 -1.04
CA ALA A 87 -12.66 12.96 -1.70
C ALA A 87 -13.00 11.72 -0.82
N ASN A 88 -13.09 11.90 0.50
CA ASN A 88 -13.43 10.84 1.44
C ASN A 88 -14.95 10.79 1.70
N PRO A 89 -15.68 9.75 1.23
CA PRO A 89 -17.11 9.61 1.49
C PRO A 89 -17.42 9.35 2.96
N PHE A 90 -16.44 8.86 3.73
CA PHE A 90 -16.62 8.49 5.14
C PHE A 90 -16.24 9.62 6.10
N SER A 91 -15.93 10.81 5.58
CA SER A 91 -15.58 11.99 6.38
C SER A 91 -14.45 11.68 7.38
N PHE A 92 -14.65 11.90 8.68
CA PHE A 92 -13.68 11.61 9.74
C PHE A 92 -13.81 10.21 10.34
N TYR A 93 -14.81 9.41 9.94
CA TYR A 93 -15.08 8.11 10.56
C TYR A 93 -14.13 7.01 10.09
N PHE A 94 -13.69 7.07 8.83
CA PHE A 94 -12.86 6.06 8.21
C PHE A 94 -11.99 6.63 7.10
N THR A 95 -10.86 5.97 6.80
CA THR A 95 -9.96 6.37 5.71
C THR A 95 -10.66 6.39 4.35
N ALA A 96 -10.13 7.16 3.41
CA ALA A 96 -10.71 7.24 2.07
C ALA A 96 -10.53 5.93 1.28
N PRO A 97 -11.54 5.47 0.53
CA PRO A 97 -11.45 4.23 -0.24
C PRO A 97 -10.29 4.21 -1.27
N TRP A 98 -9.94 5.35 -1.85
CA TRP A 98 -8.82 5.46 -2.78
C TRP A 98 -7.46 5.22 -2.08
N MET A 99 -7.34 5.56 -0.79
CA MET A 99 -6.15 5.31 0.01
C MET A 99 -5.99 3.81 0.30
N ILE A 100 -7.11 3.11 0.52
CA ILE A 100 -7.13 1.65 0.65
C ILE A 100 -6.65 0.99 -0.65
N CYS A 101 -7.06 1.50 -1.81
CA CYS A 101 -6.60 0.98 -3.11
C CYS A 101 -5.08 1.11 -3.26
N ILE A 102 -4.51 2.23 -2.80
CA ILE A 102 -3.07 2.43 -2.78
C ILE A 102 -2.38 1.38 -1.89
N TRP A 103 -2.90 1.14 -0.68
CA TRP A 103 -2.35 0.11 0.22
C TRP A 103 -2.41 -1.30 -0.35
N LEU A 104 -3.54 -1.67 -0.97
CA LEU A 104 -3.71 -2.96 -1.63
C LEU A 104 -2.72 -3.13 -2.79
N SER A 105 -2.62 -2.13 -3.66
CA SER A 105 -1.69 -2.16 -4.79
C SER A 105 -0.23 -2.19 -4.33
N PHE A 106 0.10 -1.46 -3.26
CA PHE A 106 1.42 -1.49 -2.63
C PHE A 106 1.78 -2.88 -2.12
N GLY A 107 0.89 -3.53 -1.37
CA GLY A 107 1.13 -4.87 -0.83
C GLY A 107 1.31 -5.93 -1.92
N LEU A 108 0.50 -5.88 -2.99
CA LEU A 108 0.70 -6.75 -4.17
C LEU A 108 2.08 -6.54 -4.77
N ASN A 109 2.46 -5.28 -4.99
CA ASN A 109 3.70 -4.93 -5.65
C ASN A 109 4.93 -5.35 -4.81
N LEU A 110 4.87 -5.18 -3.49
CA LEU A 110 5.92 -5.59 -2.56
C LEU A 110 6.23 -7.07 -2.66
N ILE A 111 5.21 -7.93 -2.63
CA ILE A 111 5.44 -9.39 -2.70
C ILE A 111 5.82 -9.80 -4.11
N ILE A 112 5.05 -9.40 -5.12
CA ILE A 112 5.28 -9.88 -6.50
C ILE A 112 6.65 -9.48 -7.03
N LEU A 113 7.13 -8.27 -6.73
CA LEU A 113 8.41 -7.79 -7.22
C LEU A 113 9.57 -8.07 -6.27
N ASN A 114 9.33 -8.10 -4.96
CA ASN A 114 10.39 -8.00 -3.95
C ASN A 114 10.32 -9.06 -2.83
N GLU A 115 9.57 -10.16 -2.98
CA GLU A 115 9.38 -11.17 -1.91
C GLU A 115 10.67 -11.60 -1.20
N LYS A 116 11.75 -11.84 -1.95
CA LYS A 116 13.04 -12.23 -1.34
C LYS A 116 13.64 -11.11 -0.49
N PHE A 117 13.48 -9.86 -0.93
CA PHE A 117 14.03 -8.69 -0.27
C PHE A 117 13.24 -8.30 0.99
N THR A 118 11.99 -8.74 1.14
CA THR A 118 11.18 -8.47 2.35
C THR A 118 11.68 -9.20 3.60
N ARG A 119 12.69 -10.08 3.47
CA ARG A 119 13.37 -10.73 4.61
C ARG A 119 14.38 -9.82 5.32
N TYR A 120 14.82 -8.74 4.70
CA TYR A 120 15.79 -7.81 5.29
C TYR A 120 15.10 -6.75 6.14
N TYR A 121 14.58 -7.15 7.30
CA TYR A 121 13.72 -6.32 8.15
C TYR A 121 14.35 -4.98 8.55
N LEU A 122 15.65 -4.95 8.89
CA LEU A 122 16.35 -3.71 9.27
C LEU A 122 16.46 -2.73 8.10
N ILE A 123 16.67 -3.23 6.88
CA ILE A 123 16.74 -2.38 5.69
C ILE A 123 15.36 -1.74 5.46
N TRP A 124 14.29 -2.54 5.55
CA TRP A 124 12.93 -2.02 5.44
C TRP A 124 12.58 -1.05 6.56
N PHE A 125 13.01 -1.30 7.79
CA PHE A 125 12.85 -0.35 8.90
C PHE A 125 13.44 1.02 8.54
N LEU A 126 14.70 1.05 8.11
CA LEU A 126 15.41 2.28 7.78
C LEU A 126 14.80 2.99 6.56
N LEU A 127 14.45 2.25 5.51
CA LEU A 127 13.82 2.84 4.32
C LEU A 127 12.47 3.45 4.66
N ILE A 128 11.61 2.70 5.35
CA ILE A 128 10.22 3.10 5.62
C ILE A 128 10.14 4.27 6.60
N LEU A 129 11.09 4.36 7.54
CA LEU A 129 11.22 5.49 8.45
C LEU A 129 11.21 6.84 7.72
N PHE A 130 11.79 6.90 6.51
CA PHE A 130 11.85 8.12 5.70
C PHE A 130 10.86 8.11 4.52
N MET A 131 10.66 6.97 3.87
CA MET A 131 9.81 6.88 2.67
C MET A 131 8.33 7.09 2.98
N MET A 132 7.83 6.69 4.16
CA MET A 132 6.43 6.90 4.51
C MET A 132 6.07 8.36 4.80
N PRO A 133 6.85 9.13 5.61
CA PRO A 133 6.65 10.56 5.72
C PRO A 133 6.73 11.26 4.37
N PHE A 134 7.68 10.85 3.51
CA PHE A 134 7.83 11.40 2.17
C PHE A 134 6.60 11.14 1.28
N ALA A 135 6.06 9.92 1.29
CA ALA A 135 4.83 9.57 0.58
C ALA A 135 3.66 10.47 0.96
N TYR A 136 3.48 10.72 2.26
CA TYR A 136 2.45 11.62 2.75
C TYR A 136 2.72 13.09 2.41
N LYS A 137 3.99 13.52 2.37
CA LYS A 137 4.37 14.86 1.90
C LYS A 137 4.00 15.08 0.42
N ILE A 138 4.16 14.05 -0.42
CA ILE A 138 3.68 14.11 -1.81
C ILE A 138 2.16 14.27 -1.81
N GLY A 139 1.42 13.48 -1.02
CA GLY A 139 -0.04 13.60 -0.92
C GLY A 139 -0.51 15.00 -0.49
N GLU A 140 0.19 15.63 0.46
CA GLU A 140 -0.07 17.02 0.84
C GLU A 140 0.21 17.98 -0.31
N THR A 141 1.34 17.82 -1.00
CA THR A 141 1.74 18.66 -2.14
C THR A 141 0.75 18.54 -3.31
N CYS A 142 0.17 17.35 -3.51
CA CYS A 142 -0.87 17.10 -4.50
C CYS A 142 -2.27 17.54 -4.05
N ASN A 143 -2.42 18.16 -2.86
CA ASN A 143 -3.70 18.61 -2.30
C ASN A 143 -4.75 17.48 -2.21
N ILE A 144 -4.31 16.28 -1.83
CA ILE A 144 -5.18 15.12 -1.59
C ILE A 144 -5.23 14.69 -0.12
N VAL A 145 -4.24 15.12 0.66
CA VAL A 145 -4.19 14.98 2.11
C VAL A 145 -3.94 16.36 2.70
N VAL A 146 -4.75 16.77 3.68
CA VAL A 146 -4.47 17.95 4.50
C VAL A 146 -3.81 17.46 5.78
N ILE A 147 -2.67 18.05 6.17
CA ILE A 147 -1.93 17.67 7.37
C ILE A 147 -2.02 18.82 8.38
N GLU A 148 -2.87 18.67 9.38
CA GLU A 148 -3.13 19.72 10.40
C GLU A 148 -1.96 19.86 11.38
N LYS A 149 -1.33 18.72 11.75
CA LYS A 149 -0.27 18.68 12.75
C LYS A 149 1.01 18.12 12.14
N SER A 150 1.65 18.90 11.28
CA SER A 150 2.73 18.43 10.39
C SER A 150 3.88 17.72 11.10
N TYR A 151 4.55 18.37 12.05
CA TYR A 151 5.70 17.79 12.76
C TYR A 151 5.38 16.47 13.50
N PRO A 152 4.38 16.42 14.40
CA PRO A 152 4.06 15.16 15.07
C PRO A 152 3.57 14.11 14.08
N PHE A 153 2.77 14.48 13.08
CA PHE A 153 2.29 13.52 12.09
C PHE A 153 3.43 12.83 11.33
N TYR A 154 4.39 13.60 10.77
CA TYR A 154 5.52 13.01 10.04
C TYR A 154 6.41 12.14 10.92
N PHE A 155 6.59 12.50 12.19
CA PHE A 155 7.30 11.65 13.13
C PHE A 155 6.55 10.33 13.39
N PHE A 156 5.25 10.42 13.70
CA PHE A 156 4.44 9.24 14.02
C PHE A 156 4.24 8.32 12.82
N VAL A 157 4.00 8.84 11.61
CA VAL A 157 3.85 8.02 10.41
C VAL A 157 5.14 7.27 10.07
N GLY A 158 6.30 7.92 10.21
CA GLY A 158 7.61 7.30 9.99
C GLY A 158 7.88 6.18 10.98
N ILE A 159 7.74 6.45 12.29
CA ILE A 159 7.97 5.45 13.33
C ILE A 159 6.97 4.30 13.21
N THR A 160 5.67 4.59 13.09
CA THR A 160 4.61 3.58 13.01
C THR A 160 4.88 2.59 11.89
N TRP A 161 5.16 3.08 10.68
CA TRP A 161 5.38 2.19 9.54
C TRP A 161 6.76 1.52 9.56
N ALA A 162 7.79 2.17 10.11
CA ALA A 162 9.11 1.55 10.28
C ALA A 162 9.01 0.28 11.11
N PHE A 163 8.08 0.20 12.06
CA PHE A 163 7.80 -1.04 12.80
C PHE A 163 6.76 -1.94 12.13
N LEU A 164 5.62 -1.39 11.69
CA LEU A 164 4.49 -2.20 11.19
C LEU A 164 4.79 -2.94 9.89
N LEU A 165 5.51 -2.33 8.94
CA LEU A 165 5.77 -3.00 7.67
C LEU A 165 6.75 -4.18 7.84
N PRO A 166 7.92 -4.02 8.50
CA PRO A 166 8.79 -5.16 8.79
C PRO A 166 8.11 -6.24 9.65
N ALA A 167 7.27 -5.86 10.62
CA ALA A 167 6.51 -6.83 11.40
C ALA A 167 5.52 -7.62 10.53
N SER A 168 4.88 -6.96 9.57
CA SER A 168 3.98 -7.60 8.60
C SER A 168 4.74 -8.55 7.66
N PHE A 169 5.95 -8.19 7.22
CA PHE A 169 6.82 -9.10 6.47
C PHE A 169 7.24 -10.30 7.31
N TYR A 170 7.59 -10.09 8.58
CA TYR A 170 7.93 -11.18 9.49
C TYR A 170 6.76 -12.16 9.63
N LEU A 171 5.54 -11.65 9.87
CA LEU A 171 4.32 -12.46 9.94
C LEU A 171 4.07 -13.21 8.63
N TYR A 172 4.18 -12.53 7.49
CA TYR A 172 4.05 -13.13 6.17
C TYR A 172 5.00 -14.32 5.96
N HIS A 173 6.30 -14.14 6.27
CA HIS A 173 7.29 -15.21 6.12
C HIS A 173 7.08 -16.32 7.14
N TYR A 174 6.63 -16.02 8.36
CA TYR A 174 6.31 -17.00 9.38
C TYR A 174 5.16 -17.92 8.94
N LEU A 175 4.07 -17.35 8.41
CA LEU A 175 2.90 -18.09 7.94
C LEU A 175 3.17 -18.88 6.64
N ASN A 176 4.08 -18.38 5.80
CA ASN A 176 4.45 -19.03 4.54
C ASN A 176 5.71 -19.92 4.66
N LYS A 177 6.20 -20.21 5.87
CA LYS A 177 7.22 -21.25 6.03
C LYS A 177 6.63 -22.55 5.48
N PRO A 178 7.30 -23.23 4.53
CA PRO A 178 6.91 -24.60 4.23
C PRO A 178 7.01 -25.37 5.54
N ASN A 179 5.96 -26.10 5.91
CA ASN A 179 6.05 -27.14 6.92
C ASN A 179 7.08 -28.14 6.41
N ILE A 180 8.36 -27.91 6.73
CA ILE A 180 9.39 -28.94 6.68
C ILE A 180 9.02 -29.84 7.86
N VAL A 181 8.07 -30.74 7.60
CA VAL A 181 8.00 -32.00 8.31
C VAL A 181 9.35 -32.64 8.02
N ASN A 182 10.26 -32.57 9.00
CA ASN A 182 11.53 -33.26 8.92
C ASN A 182 11.27 -34.75 8.63
N PRO A 183 12.14 -35.40 7.81
CA PRO A 183 11.96 -36.76 7.32
C PRO A 183 11.77 -37.81 8.43
#